data_AF-A0A965PDF9-F1
#
_entry.id   AF-A0A965PDF9-F1
#
_cell.length_a   1.000
_cell.length_b   1.000
_cell.length_c   1.000
_cell.angle_alpha   90.00
_cell.angle_beta   90.00
_cell.angle_gamma   90.00
#
_symmetry.space_group_name_H-M   'P 1'
#
loop_
_entity.id
_entity.type
_entity.pdbx_description
1 polymer ?
#
loop_
_entity_poly.entity_id
_entity_poly.type
_entity_poly.pdbx_seq_one_letter_code
_entity_poly.pdbx_strand_id
1 'polypeptide(L)'
;MSKPEKVFAKGFIFKKNENAPEWVVGRLSLKKDEAIAFIQSQGNEWINLNIARGQQGNFYVELDTWKPTNQSNPSSNQSNNVSQFNPQTNGNDLPF
;
A
#
# COMPACT_ATOMS: atom_id res chain seq x y z
N MET A 1 12.24 -3.51 -18.15
CA MET A 1 11.37 -3.57 -16.97
C MET A 1 11.90 -4.60 -15.99
N SER A 2 12.58 -4.17 -14.92
CA SER A 2 12.96 -5.06 -13.82
C SER A 2 11.70 -5.42 -13.04
N LYS A 3 11.29 -6.69 -13.08
CA LYS A 3 10.23 -7.19 -12.21
C LYS A 3 10.71 -6.96 -10.76
N PRO A 4 9.90 -6.37 -9.87
CA PRO A 4 10.29 -6.29 -8.46
C PRO A 4 10.62 -7.70 -8.01
N GLU A 5 11.83 -7.86 -7.44
CA GLU A 5 12.30 -9.14 -6.97
C GLU A 5 11.33 -9.63 -5.88
N LYS A 6 10.57 -10.68 -6.20
CA LYS A 6 9.61 -11.27 -5.26
C LYS A 6 10.42 -11.96 -4.17
N VAL A 7 10.36 -11.41 -2.96
CA VAL A 7 11.00 -12.00 -1.79
C VAL A 7 10.03 -13.04 -1.21
N PHE A 8 10.34 -14.32 -1.39
CA PHE A 8 9.56 -15.40 -0.80
C PHE A 8 9.82 -15.49 0.70
N ALA A 9 8.75 -15.61 1.48
CA ALA A 9 8.84 -15.74 2.93
C ALA A 9 9.32 -17.15 3.28
N LYS A 10 10.62 -17.30 3.56
CA LYS A 10 11.22 -18.60 3.90
C LYS A 10 10.65 -19.13 5.21
N GLY A 11 10.34 -20.43 5.23
CA GLY A 11 9.73 -21.08 6.38
C GLY A 11 8.21 -20.91 6.48
N PHE A 12 7.57 -20.14 5.60
CA PHE A 12 6.11 -19.99 5.56
C PHE A 12 5.52 -20.87 4.45
N ILE A 13 4.53 -21.69 4.81
CA ILE A 13 3.86 -22.61 3.90
C ILE A 13 2.36 -22.41 4.06
N PHE A 14 1.70 -22.01 2.98
CA PHE A 14 0.24 -21.92 2.94
C PHE A 14 -0.33 -23.11 2.16
N LYS A 15 -1.28 -23.81 2.77
CA LYS A 15 -2.00 -24.92 2.13
C LYS A 15 -3.50 -24.66 2.23
N LYS A 16 -4.16 -24.56 1.08
CA LYS A 16 -5.62 -24.60 1.00
C LYS A 16 -6.07 -26.06 0.94
N ASN A 17 -7.03 -26.45 1.77
CA ASN A 17 -7.63 -27.77 1.71
C ASN A 17 -9.03 -27.63 1.12
N GLU A 18 -9.33 -28.35 0.04
CA GLU A 18 -10.62 -28.30 -0.65
C GLU A 18 -11.76 -28.90 0.19
N ASN A 19 -11.44 -29.75 1.17
CA ASN A 19 -12.40 -30.32 2.11
C ASN A 19 -12.54 -29.50 3.41
N ALA A 20 -11.95 -28.30 3.49
CA ALA A 20 -12.07 -27.48 4.69
C ALA A 20 -13.44 -26.80 4.77
N PRO A 21 -13.94 -26.50 5.99
CA PRO A 21 -15.15 -25.70 6.18
C PRO A 21 -15.07 -24.35 5.46
N GLU A 22 -16.22 -23.77 5.08
CA GLU A 22 -16.27 -22.51 4.31
C GLU A 22 -15.62 -21.31 5.02
N TRP A 23 -15.62 -21.30 6.36
CA TRP A 23 -14.97 -20.26 7.14
C TRP A 23 -13.44 -20.40 7.20
N VAL A 24 -12.86 -21.51 6.70
CA VAL A 24 -11.42 -21.75 6.68
C VAL A 24 -10.84 -21.35 5.32
N VAL A 25 -10.13 -20.21 5.29
CA VAL A 25 -9.42 -19.74 4.09
C VAL A 25 -8.26 -20.67 3.70
N GLY A 26 -7.60 -21.26 4.70
CA GLY A 26 -6.52 -22.24 4.52
C GLY A 26 -5.71 -22.45 5.80
N ARG A 27 -4.67 -23.28 5.71
CA ARG A 27 -3.75 -23.56 6.81
C ARG A 27 -2.42 -22.88 6.53
N LEU A 28 -1.96 -22.05 7.45
CA LEU A 28 -0.62 -21.49 7.46
C LEU A 28 0.26 -22.32 8.39
N SER A 29 1.32 -22.89 7.85
CA SER A 29 2.36 -23.58 8.60
C SER A 29 3.63 -22.74 8.56
N LEU A 30 4.22 -22.52 9.72
CA LEU A 30 5.49 -21.82 9.85
C LEU A 30 6.51 -22.76 10.47
N LYS A 31 7.67 -22.89 9.82
CA LYS A 31 8.81 -23.61 10.37
C LYS A 31 9.60 -22.61 11.20
N LYS A 32 9.57 -22.80 12.52
CA LYS A 32 10.06 -21.85 13.52
C LYS A 32 11.45 -21.30 13.17
N ASP A 33 12.42 -22.16 12.89
CA ASP A 33 13.81 -21.74 12.65
C ASP A 33 13.96 -20.86 11.41
N GLU A 34 13.33 -21.26 10.29
CA GLU A 34 13.41 -20.52 9.03
C GLU A 34 12.58 -19.23 9.07
N ALA A 35 11.40 -19.27 9.70
CA ALA A 35 10.53 -18.12 9.85
C ALA A 35 11.18 -17.04 10.75
N ILE A 36 11.81 -17.43 11.86
CA ILE A 36 12.52 -16.48 12.74
C ILE A 36 13.69 -15.84 12.00
N ALA A 37 14.50 -16.63 11.29
CA ALA A 37 15.61 -16.09 10.50
C ALA A 37 15.10 -15.12 9.41
N PHE A 38 13.98 -15.44 8.77
CA PHE A 38 13.34 -14.56 7.81
C PHE A 38 12.87 -13.25 8.46
N ILE A 39 12.16 -13.32 9.59
CA ILE A 39 11.67 -12.14 10.32
C ILE A 39 12.83 -11.26 10.78
N GLN A 40 13.89 -11.85 11.36
CA GLN A 40 15.08 -11.14 11.81
C GLN A 40 15.84 -10.46 10.66
N SER A 41 15.78 -11.02 9.46
CA SER A 41 16.36 -10.39 8.27
C SER A 41 15.60 -9.17 7.80
N GLN A 42 14.34 -8.99 8.23
CA GLN A 42 13.56 -7.80 7.94
C GLN A 42 13.80 -6.74 9.03
N GLY A 43 14.24 -5.55 8.63
CA GLY A 43 14.50 -4.44 9.56
C GLY A 43 13.26 -3.63 9.98
N ASN A 44 12.07 -4.03 9.54
CA ASN A 44 10.83 -3.31 9.80
C ASN A 44 10.12 -3.88 11.04
N GLU A 45 9.51 -3.01 11.85
CA GLU A 45 8.68 -3.43 12.99
C GLU A 45 7.45 -4.26 12.55
N TRP A 46 6.92 -3.95 11.36
CA TRP A 46 5.77 -4.64 10.76
C TRP A 46 6.17 -5.33 9.46
N ILE A 47 5.81 -6.61 9.34
CA ILE A 47 6.08 -7.43 8.16
C ILE A 47 4.74 -7.82 7.55
N ASN A 48 4.48 -7.32 6.35
CA ASN A 48 3.29 -7.65 5.58
C ASN A 48 3.60 -8.80 4.63
N LEU A 49 2.75 -9.83 4.60
CA LEU A 49 2.92 -11.01 3.75
C LEU A 49 1.69 -11.21 2.88
N ASN A 50 1.90 -11.45 1.58
CA ASN A 50 0.84 -11.81 0.63
C ASN A 50 0.82 -13.31 0.38
N ILE A 51 -0.39 -13.88 0.33
CA ILE A 51 -0.63 -15.26 -0.09
C ILE A 51 -1.03 -15.22 -1.57
N ALA A 52 -0.13 -15.64 -2.45
CA ALA A 52 -0.34 -15.66 -3.88
C ALA A 52 -0.46 -17.09 -4.41
N ARG A 53 -1.18 -17.24 -5.53
CA ARG A 53 -1.33 -18.52 -6.23
C ARG A 53 -0.37 -18.57 -7.41
N GLY A 54 0.47 -19.60 -7.45
CA GLY A 54 1.35 -19.89 -8.58
C GLY A 54 0.59 -20.44 -9.77
N GLN A 55 1.20 -20.37 -10.95
CA GLN A 55 0.60 -20.84 -12.20
C GLN A 55 0.26 -22.34 -12.17
N GLN A 56 1.00 -23.12 -11.40
CA GLN A 56 0.77 -24.56 -11.19
C GLN A 56 -0.30 -24.86 -10.12
N GLY A 57 -0.98 -23.85 -9.59
CA GLY A 57 -2.01 -24.01 -8.56
C GLY A 57 -1.49 -24.05 -7.12
N ASN A 58 -0.17 -24.16 -6.91
CA ASN A 58 0.45 -24.09 -5.58
C ASN A 58 0.35 -22.68 -4.99
N PHE A 59 0.03 -22.59 -3.70
CA PHE A 59 0.06 -21.32 -2.99
C PHE A 59 1.44 -21.07 -2.41
N TYR A 60 1.87 -19.80 -2.43
CA TYR A 60 3.11 -19.36 -1.84
C TYR A 60 2.89 -18.06 -1.07
N VAL A 61 3.79 -17.80 -0.13
CA VAL A 61 3.78 -16.60 0.71
C VAL A 61 4.95 -15.73 0.30
N GLU A 62 4.68 -14.47 -0.03
CA GLU A 62 5.69 -13.48 -0.41
C GLU A 62 5.62 -12.25 0.49
N LEU A 63 6.75 -11.58 0.67
CA LEU A 63 6.81 -10.31 1.39
C LEU A 63 6.13 -9.23 0.55
N ASP A 64 5.16 -8.54 1.15
CA ASP A 64 4.58 -7.36 0.56
C ASP A 64 5.59 -6.20 0.71
N THR A 65 6.21 -5.84 -0.41
CA THR A 65 7.16 -4.74 -0.51
C THR A 65 6.51 -3.48 -1.06
N TRP A 66 5.17 -3.45 -1.11
CA TRP A 66 4.45 -2.32 -1.67
C TRP A 66 4.61 -1.10 -0.76
N LYS A 67 5.30 -0.07 -1.28
CA LYS A 67 5.28 1.25 -0.69
C LYS A 67 4.20 2.05 -1.41
N PRO A 68 3.27 2.72 -0.70
CA PRO A 68 2.38 3.66 -1.36
C PRO A 68 3.24 4.69 -2.08
N THR A 69 3.20 4.69 -3.41
CA THR A 69 3.58 5.87 -4.16
C THR A 69 2.60 6.94 -3.70
N ASN A 70 3.08 7.94 -2.97
CA ASN A 70 2.34 9.18 -2.77
C ASN A 70 1.85 9.60 -4.16
N GLN A 71 0.57 9.35 -4.47
CA GLN A 71 -0.12 10.14 -5.46
C GLN A 71 -0.11 11.53 -4.85
N SER A 72 0.89 12.32 -5.25
CA SER A 72 0.79 13.75 -5.23
C SER A 72 -0.51 14.07 -5.94
N ASN A 73 -1.59 14.30 -5.18
CA ASN A 73 -2.70 15.09 -5.65
C ASN A 73 -2.04 16.34 -6.23
N PRO A 74 -2.13 16.61 -7.55
CA PRO A 74 -1.82 17.93 -8.02
C PRO A 74 -2.91 18.81 -7.40
N SER A 75 -2.59 19.43 -6.27
CA SER A 75 -3.24 20.67 -5.87
C SER A 75 -3.14 21.57 -7.09
N SER A 76 -4.26 21.67 -7.80
CA SER A 76 -4.44 22.60 -8.89
C SER A 76 -4.29 23.98 -8.25
N ASN A 77 -3.09 24.53 -8.42
CA ASN A 77 -2.81 25.93 -8.19
C ASN A 77 -3.63 26.68 -9.25
N GLN A 78 -4.88 27.01 -8.93
CA GLN A 78 -5.68 27.95 -9.70
C GLN A 78 -5.07 29.35 -9.54
N SER A 79 -3.99 29.59 -10.25
CA SER A 79 -3.64 30.94 -10.68
C SER A 79 -4.45 31.21 -11.95
N ASN A 80 -5.72 31.58 -11.77
CA ASN A 80 -6.50 32.21 -12.82
C ASN A 80 -6.60 33.69 -12.48
N ASN A 81 -5.76 34.45 -13.19
CA ASN A 81 -5.85 35.88 -13.37
C ASN A 81 -7.29 36.25 -13.79
N VAL A 82 -8.09 36.77 -12.85
CA VAL A 82 -9.36 37.44 -13.19
C VAL A 82 -9.16 38.93 -13.00
N SER A 83 -9.29 39.62 -14.12
CA SER A 83 -9.14 41.04 -14.33
C SER A 83 -10.00 41.89 -13.40
N GLN A 84 -9.44 43.06 -13.06
CA GLN A 84 -10.08 44.31 -12.64
C GLN A 84 -11.60 44.26 -12.43
N PHE A 85 -12.03 44.35 -11.17
CA PHE A 85 -13.25 45.07 -10.84
C PHE A 85 -12.88 46.28 -9.98
N ASN A 86 -12.97 47.47 -10.58
CA ASN A 86 -12.67 48.75 -9.95
C ASN A 86 -13.99 49.50 -9.73
N PRO A 87 -14.66 49.38 -8.57
CA PRO A 87 -15.72 50.31 -8.22
C PRO A 87 -15.08 51.55 -7.62
N GLN A 88 -14.67 52.47 -8.49
CA GLN A 88 -14.45 53.85 -8.08
C GLN A 88 -15.82 54.49 -7.88
N THR A 89 -16.34 54.43 -6.66
CA THR A 89 -17.38 55.35 -6.19
C THR A 89 -16.78 56.20 -5.08
N ASN A 90 -16.47 57.43 -5.47
CA ASN A 90 -16.03 58.52 -4.61
C ASN A 90 -17.08 58.76 -3.51
N GLY A 91 -16.63 58.88 -2.26
CA GLY A 91 -17.51 59.19 -1.13
C GLY A 91 -16.72 59.48 0.13
N ASN A 92 -15.71 60.34 0.03
CA ASN A 92 -14.96 60.87 1.17
C ASN A 92 -15.54 62.23 1.60
N ASP A 93 -16.83 62.24 1.97
CA ASP A 93 -17.59 63.36 2.57
C ASP A 93 -18.83 62.73 3.23
N LEU A 94 -19.18 62.90 4.52
CA LEU A 94 -18.92 63.94 5.50
C LEU A 94 -19.09 63.38 6.94
N PRO A 95 -18.58 64.09 7.96
CA PRO A 95 -18.56 63.69 9.37
C PRO A 95 -19.86 64.02 10.13
N PHE A 96 -19.87 63.54 11.39
CA PHE A 96 -20.84 63.62 12.51
C PHE A 96 -21.81 62.45 12.64
#